data_AF-A0A7J2RVA6-F1
#
_entry.id   AF-A0A7J2RVA6-F1
#
_cell.length_a   1.000
_cell.length_b   1.000
_cell.length_c   1.000
_cell.angle_alpha   90.00
_cell.angle_beta   90.00
_cell.angle_gamma   90.00
#
_symmetry.space_group_name_H-M   'P 1'
#
loop_
_entity.id
_entity.type
_entity.pdbx_description
1 polymer ?
#
loop_
_entity_poly.entity_id
_entity_poly.type
_entity_poly.pdbx_seq_one_letter_code
_entity_poly.pdbx_strand_id
1 'polypeptide(L)'
;MKAKRISKNIVEIDGERFVKEDSKGWLNIPELGISVEVEVHDKDKSWDELGLKDREKELLTAEQCIWLANSKYAKQLKMDGSSSKDDFFIQQPFNQNRKNGYVVGFSVDSDDADLYCCGDSDYSGSTLGVRFARKILKGSKGKGNK
;
A
#
# COMPACT_ATOMS: atom_id res chain seq x y z
N MET A 1 -5.61 -5.32 -26.07
CA MET A 1 -5.35 -4.68 -24.77
C MET A 1 -6.60 -3.89 -24.40
N LYS A 2 -7.30 -4.27 -23.31
CA LYS A 2 -8.51 -3.56 -22.86
C LYS A 2 -8.12 -2.67 -21.68
N ALA A 3 -7.96 -1.38 -21.93
CA ALA A 3 -7.71 -0.38 -20.89
C ALA A 3 -9.03 0.23 -20.43
N LYS A 4 -9.29 0.22 -19.13
CA LYS A 4 -10.46 0.86 -18.49
C LYS A 4 -9.99 2.03 -17.64
N ARG A 5 -10.58 3.21 -17.83
CA ARG A 5 -10.32 4.36 -16.96
C ARG A 5 -11.17 4.23 -15.70
N ILE A 6 -10.52 4.16 -14.53
CA ILE A 6 -11.20 4.08 -13.23
C ILE A 6 -11.41 5.47 -12.65
N SER A 7 -10.40 6.35 -12.77
CA SER A 7 -10.50 7.74 -12.32
C SER A 7 -9.64 8.66 -13.19
N LYS A 8 -9.50 9.94 -12.81
CA LYS A 8 -8.62 10.88 -13.52
C LYS A 8 -7.18 10.36 -13.63
N ASN A 9 -6.71 9.66 -12.60
CA ASN A 9 -5.31 9.30 -12.37
C ASN A 9 -5.06 7.78 -12.37
N ILE A 10 -6.12 6.98 -12.43
CA ILE A 10 -6.06 5.52 -12.29
C ILE A 10 -6.62 4.87 -13.56
N VAL A 11 -5.83 3.97 -14.14
CA VAL A 11 -6.25 3.12 -15.26
C VAL A 11 -6.04 1.66 -14.91
N GLU A 12 -6.90 0.81 -15.41
CA GLU A 12 -6.83 -0.63 -15.27
C GLU A 12 -6.52 -1.23 -16.65
N ILE A 13 -5.46 -2.04 -16.72
CA ILE A 13 -5.02 -2.72 -17.94
C ILE A 13 -4.91 -4.19 -17.60
N ASP A 14 -5.71 -5.02 -18.29
CA ASP A 14 -5.72 -6.48 -18.11
C ASP A 14 -5.89 -6.92 -16.64
N GLY A 15 -6.71 -6.18 -15.88
CA GLY A 15 -7.01 -6.42 -14.47
C GLY A 15 -6.01 -5.82 -13.46
N GLU A 16 -4.92 -5.23 -13.94
CA GLU A 16 -3.95 -4.54 -13.09
C GLU A 16 -4.18 -3.02 -13.08
N ARG A 17 -4.13 -2.42 -11.90
CA ARG A 17 -4.31 -0.97 -11.73
C ARG A 17 -2.98 -0.24 -11.70
N PHE A 18 -2.92 0.84 -12.46
CA PHE A 18 -1.76 1.70 -12.60
C PHE A 18 -2.13 3.13 -12.25
N VAL A 19 -1.18 3.84 -11.65
CA VAL A 19 -1.28 5.28 -11.34
C VAL A 19 -0.42 6.04 -12.34
N LYS A 20 -0.97 7.15 -12.87
CA LYS A 20 -0.19 8.08 -13.68
C LYS A 20 0.89 8.74 -12.83
N GLU A 21 2.09 8.87 -13.39
CA GLU A 21 3.15 9.73 -12.86
C GLU A 21 2.55 11.11 -12.48
N ASP A 22 2.90 11.63 -11.29
CA ASP A 22 2.48 12.93 -10.73
C ASP A 22 1.06 13.04 -10.14
N SER A 23 0.48 11.91 -9.70
CA SER A 23 -0.80 11.95 -8.98
C SER A 23 -0.63 12.56 -7.57
N LYS A 24 -1.32 13.68 -7.28
CA LYS A 24 -1.36 14.27 -5.93
C LYS A 24 -1.80 13.21 -4.90
N GLY A 25 -1.10 13.15 -3.77
CA GLY A 25 -1.33 12.16 -2.71
C GLY A 25 -0.61 10.82 -2.92
N TRP A 26 0.15 10.67 -3.99
CA TRP A 26 0.95 9.48 -4.29
C TRP A 26 2.43 9.84 -4.41
N LEU A 27 3.30 8.96 -3.94
CA LEU A 27 4.74 9.08 -3.99
C LEU A 27 5.31 7.96 -4.86
N ASN A 28 5.99 8.33 -5.95
CA ASN A 28 6.66 7.37 -6.79
C ASN A 28 7.96 6.87 -6.13
N ILE A 29 8.13 5.56 -6.12
CA ILE A 29 9.30 4.84 -5.61
C ILE A 29 9.91 4.06 -6.79
N PRO A 30 10.71 4.70 -7.66
CA PRO A 30 11.25 4.07 -8.86
C PRO A 30 12.07 2.80 -8.60
N GLU A 31 12.78 2.75 -7.47
CA GLU A 31 13.60 1.61 -7.02
C GLU A 31 12.75 0.34 -6.81
N LEU A 32 11.49 0.50 -6.42
CA LEU A 32 10.52 -0.57 -6.25
C LEU A 32 9.53 -0.70 -7.43
N GLY A 33 9.56 0.24 -8.38
CA GLY A 33 8.63 0.27 -9.53
C GLY A 33 7.17 0.54 -9.16
N ILE A 34 6.91 1.10 -7.96
CA ILE A 34 5.58 1.34 -7.42
C ILE A 34 5.36 2.83 -7.08
N SER A 35 4.11 3.23 -7.05
CA SER A 35 3.64 4.48 -6.46
C SER A 35 2.84 4.14 -5.21
N VAL A 36 3.10 4.83 -4.10
CA VAL A 36 2.52 4.56 -2.79
C VAL A 36 1.71 5.76 -2.34
N GLU A 37 0.51 5.53 -1.82
CA GLU A 37 -0.32 6.58 -1.24
C GLU A 37 0.34 7.16 0.00
N VAL A 38 0.42 8.49 0.08
CA VAL A 38 1.18 9.18 1.14
C VAL A 38 0.46 9.09 2.47
N GLU A 39 -0.86 9.27 2.49
CA GLU A 39 -1.64 9.27 3.73
C GLU A 39 -2.28 7.91 3.99
N VAL A 40 -2.31 7.51 5.26
CA VAL A 40 -3.13 6.39 5.72
C VAL A 40 -4.54 6.89 5.98
N HIS A 41 -5.54 6.20 5.44
CA HIS A 41 -6.95 6.59 5.55
C HIS A 41 -7.84 5.42 5.99
N ASP A 42 -9.15 5.66 6.12
CA ASP A 42 -10.15 4.61 6.41
C ASP A 42 -9.83 3.76 7.66
N LYS A 43 -9.35 4.41 8.72
CA LYS A 43 -9.17 3.80 10.04
C LYS A 43 -10.51 3.40 10.67
N ASP A 44 -10.42 2.60 11.71
CA ASP A 44 -11.57 2.07 12.48
C ASP A 44 -12.50 1.19 11.62
N LYS A 45 -12.02 0.73 10.47
CA LYS A 45 -12.71 -0.21 9.58
C LYS A 45 -11.95 -1.53 9.53
N SER A 46 -12.71 -2.62 9.56
CA SER A 46 -12.19 -3.98 9.42
C SER A 46 -11.69 -4.25 8.00
N TRP A 47 -10.86 -5.28 7.85
CA TRP A 47 -10.35 -5.73 6.56
C TRP A 47 -11.49 -6.07 5.57
N ASP A 48 -12.56 -6.66 6.09
CA ASP A 48 -13.73 -7.06 5.31
C ASP A 48 -14.60 -5.88 4.89
N GLU A 49 -14.83 -4.89 5.76
CA GLU A 49 -15.53 -3.64 5.39
C GLU A 49 -14.83 -2.87 4.27
N LEU A 50 -13.50 -2.97 4.22
CA LEU A 50 -12.66 -2.34 3.21
C LEU A 50 -12.56 -3.15 1.90
N GLY A 51 -13.09 -4.38 1.89
CA GLY A 51 -13.00 -5.29 0.76
C GLY A 51 -11.55 -5.64 0.39
N LEU A 52 -10.64 -5.66 1.37
CA LEU A 52 -9.21 -5.85 1.11
C LEU A 52 -8.87 -7.25 0.61
N LYS A 53 -9.74 -8.23 0.85
CA LYS A 53 -9.58 -9.59 0.29
C LYS A 53 -9.44 -9.59 -1.24
N ASP A 54 -10.23 -8.76 -1.93
CA ASP A 54 -10.19 -8.66 -3.39
C ASP A 54 -9.12 -7.68 -3.89
N ARG A 55 -8.62 -6.83 -3.00
CA ARG A 55 -7.68 -5.74 -3.29
C ARG A 55 -6.32 -5.92 -2.65
N GLU A 56 -6.03 -7.09 -2.11
CA GLU A 56 -4.81 -7.35 -1.35
C GLU A 56 -3.55 -7.04 -2.18
N LYS A 57 -3.57 -7.32 -3.49
CA LYS A 57 -2.46 -7.01 -4.40
C LYS A 57 -2.16 -5.50 -4.53
N GLU A 58 -3.08 -4.64 -4.10
CA GLU A 58 -2.88 -3.19 -4.03
C GLU A 58 -2.25 -2.76 -2.68
N LEU A 59 -1.95 -3.65 -1.74
CA LEU A 59 -1.27 -3.32 -0.47
C LEU A 59 0.26 -3.50 -0.61
N LEU A 60 1.01 -2.91 0.31
CA LEU A 60 2.46 -3.14 0.41
C LEU A 60 2.76 -4.57 0.92
N THR A 61 3.87 -5.16 0.47
CA THR A 61 4.41 -6.38 1.09
C THR A 61 5.26 -6.05 2.30
N ALA A 62 5.52 -7.03 3.16
CA ALA A 62 6.43 -6.88 4.29
C ALA A 62 7.83 -6.39 3.85
N GLU A 63 8.39 -6.94 2.77
CA GLU A 63 9.71 -6.54 2.25
C GLU A 63 9.70 -5.10 1.74
N GLN A 64 8.61 -4.67 1.09
CA GLN A 64 8.46 -3.29 0.65
C GLN A 64 8.36 -2.35 1.84
N CYS A 65 7.64 -2.72 2.90
CA CYS A 65 7.55 -1.92 4.11
C CYS A 65 8.92 -1.75 4.79
N ILE A 66 9.65 -2.86 4.97
CA ILE A 66 11.01 -2.84 5.55
C ILE A 66 11.95 -1.97 4.73
N TRP A 67 11.91 -2.09 3.40
CA TRP A 67 12.74 -1.27 2.52
C TRP A 67 12.38 0.21 2.64
N LEU A 68 11.08 0.55 2.61
CA LEU A 68 10.60 1.93 2.68
C LEU A 68 10.95 2.60 4.00
N ALA A 69 10.81 1.90 5.12
CA ALA A 69 11.17 2.39 6.45
C ALA A 69 12.68 2.72 6.57
N ASN A 70 13.53 2.01 5.83
CA ASN A 70 14.98 2.24 5.79
C ASN A 70 15.43 3.13 4.61
N SER A 71 14.50 3.75 3.90
CA SER A 71 14.80 4.53 2.69
C SER A 71 14.72 6.04 2.94
N LYS A 72 15.18 6.81 1.96
CA LYS A 72 14.98 8.27 1.90
C LYS A 72 13.50 8.71 1.91
N TYR A 73 12.56 7.78 1.66
CA TYR A 73 11.13 8.05 1.62
C TYR A 73 10.44 7.89 2.98
N ALA A 74 11.12 7.28 3.97
CA ALA A 74 10.52 6.90 5.24
C ALA A 74 9.78 8.05 5.91
N LYS A 75 10.41 9.21 6.05
CA LYS A 75 9.81 10.40 6.67
C LYS A 75 8.59 10.93 5.94
N GLN A 76 8.61 10.94 4.60
CA GLN A 76 7.48 11.41 3.81
C GLN A 76 6.29 10.45 3.90
N LEU A 77 6.56 9.15 4.04
CA LEU A 77 5.56 8.11 4.26
C LEU A 77 5.24 7.88 5.75
N LYS A 78 5.87 8.63 6.66
CA LYS A 78 5.74 8.47 8.12
C LYS A 78 6.05 7.03 8.59
N MET A 79 7.00 6.37 7.93
CA MET A 79 7.49 5.02 8.23
C MET A 79 8.84 5.05 8.94
N ASP A 80 9.27 6.22 9.41
CA ASP A 80 10.51 6.45 10.15
C ASP A 80 10.29 6.48 11.68
N GLY A 81 9.14 6.01 12.16
CA GLY A 81 8.78 6.07 13.59
C GLY A 81 8.26 7.43 14.07
N SER A 82 8.16 8.41 13.17
CA SER A 82 7.69 9.76 13.53
C SER A 82 6.19 9.83 13.79
N SER A 83 5.43 8.76 13.53
CA SER A 83 3.99 8.70 13.76
C SER A 83 3.51 7.32 14.17
N SER A 84 3.02 7.21 15.40
CA SER A 84 2.27 6.04 15.91
C SER A 84 0.81 6.01 15.45
N LYS A 85 0.43 6.91 14.55
CA LYS A 85 -0.94 6.99 14.02
C LYS A 85 -1.01 6.49 12.58
N ASP A 86 0.09 6.17 11.91
CA ASP A 86 0.05 5.82 10.49
C ASP A 86 0.29 4.32 10.27
N ASP A 87 -0.21 3.48 11.17
CA ASP A 87 -0.21 2.02 10.98
C ASP A 87 -1.21 1.63 9.89
N PHE A 88 -0.90 0.60 9.10
CA PHE A 88 -1.76 0.17 7.99
C PHE A 88 -1.72 -1.33 7.74
N PHE A 89 -2.78 -1.85 7.11
CA PHE A 89 -2.85 -3.22 6.62
C PHE A 89 -1.86 -3.48 5.50
N ILE A 90 -1.22 -4.66 5.51
CA ILE A 90 -0.31 -5.12 4.45
C ILE A 90 -0.80 -6.40 3.78
N GLN A 91 -0.13 -6.81 2.70
CA GLN A 91 -0.36 -8.12 2.10
C GLN A 91 -0.06 -9.24 3.10
N GLN A 92 -0.90 -10.28 3.13
CA GLN A 92 -0.72 -11.44 3.99
C GLN A 92 0.53 -12.22 3.57
N PRO A 93 1.63 -12.17 4.35
CA PRO A 93 2.87 -12.84 3.98
C PRO A 93 2.84 -14.33 4.35
N PHE A 94 1.94 -14.75 5.25
CA PHE A 94 1.90 -16.10 5.80
C PHE A 94 0.59 -16.82 5.44
N ASN A 95 0.71 -18.01 4.85
CA ASN A 95 -0.44 -18.86 4.53
C ASN A 95 -1.23 -19.28 5.77
N GLN A 96 -0.59 -19.35 6.94
CA GLN A 96 -1.26 -19.69 8.19
C GLN A 96 -2.29 -18.63 8.60
N ASN A 97 -1.98 -17.35 8.39
CA ASN A 97 -2.92 -16.27 8.66
C ASN A 97 -4.16 -16.38 7.78
N ARG A 98 -3.97 -16.66 6.49
CA ARG A 98 -5.06 -16.90 5.54
C ARG A 98 -5.98 -18.05 5.96
N LYS A 99 -5.41 -19.14 6.49
CA LYS A 99 -6.18 -20.30 6.95
C LYS A 99 -7.01 -19.99 8.20
N ASN A 100 -6.48 -19.14 9.07
CA ASN A 100 -7.08 -18.82 10.35
C ASN A 100 -7.95 -17.56 10.33
N GLY A 101 -8.03 -16.84 9.21
CA GLY A 101 -8.78 -15.59 9.10
C GLY A 101 -8.05 -14.36 9.66
N TYR A 102 -6.76 -14.50 10.01
CA TYR A 102 -5.97 -13.41 10.55
C TYR A 102 -5.50 -12.44 9.48
N VAL A 103 -5.36 -11.18 9.88
CA VAL A 103 -4.82 -10.11 9.04
C VAL A 103 -3.52 -9.56 9.62
N VAL A 104 -2.74 -8.81 8.83
CA VAL A 104 -1.39 -8.37 9.20
C VAL A 104 -1.29 -6.87 8.98
N GLY A 105 -0.74 -6.19 9.98
CA GLY A 105 -0.42 -4.78 9.94
C GLY A 105 1.09 -4.54 9.89
N PHE A 106 1.43 -3.31 9.52
CA PHE A 106 2.76 -2.75 9.71
C PHE A 106 2.64 -1.52 10.60
N SER A 107 3.45 -1.47 11.66
CA SER A 107 3.56 -0.33 12.57
C SER A 107 5.02 0.01 12.77
N VAL A 108 5.30 1.30 12.97
CA VAL A 108 6.64 1.79 13.28
C VAL A 108 6.50 2.84 14.36
N ASP A 109 7.28 2.68 15.42
CA ASP A 109 7.43 3.69 16.45
C ASP A 109 8.88 4.19 16.53
N SER A 110 9.21 4.97 17.55
CA SER A 110 10.55 5.55 17.68
C SER A 110 11.65 4.52 17.94
N ASP A 111 11.28 3.32 18.40
CA ASP A 111 12.18 2.32 18.94
C ASP A 111 12.29 1.10 18.02
N ASP A 112 11.21 0.71 17.34
CA ASP A 112 11.19 -0.41 16.41
C ASP A 112 10.12 -0.32 15.28
N ALA A 113 10.16 -1.34 14.41
CA ALA A 113 9.21 -1.55 13.33
C ALA A 113 8.64 -2.97 13.41
N ASP A 114 7.34 -3.07 13.60
CA ASP A 114 6.64 -4.31 13.90
C ASP A 114 5.77 -4.80 12.74
N LEU A 115 5.84 -6.11 12.54
CA LEU A 115 4.90 -6.89 11.74
C LEU A 115 4.08 -7.77 12.69
N TYR A 116 2.87 -7.34 13.01
CA TYR A 116 1.99 -8.10 13.89
C TYR A 116 0.75 -8.61 13.17
N CYS A 117 0.26 -9.75 13.66
CA CYS A 117 -0.99 -10.34 13.20
C CYS A 117 -2.12 -9.79 14.08
N CYS A 118 -3.07 -9.09 13.48
CA CYS A 118 -4.32 -8.72 14.14
C CYS A 118 -5.24 -9.95 14.21
N GLY A 119 -6.30 -9.85 15.02
CA GLY A 119 -7.36 -10.85 15.08
C GLY A 119 -8.08 -11.06 13.74
N ASP A 120 -9.26 -11.67 13.81
CA ASP A 120 -10.04 -12.05 12.62
C ASP A 120 -10.35 -10.85 11.70
N SER A 121 -10.52 -11.11 10.40
CA SER A 121 -10.67 -10.09 9.35
C SER A 121 -11.91 -9.19 9.51
N ASP A 122 -12.90 -9.63 10.28
CA ASP A 122 -14.13 -8.92 10.61
C ASP A 122 -14.00 -8.05 11.87
N TYR A 123 -12.89 -8.14 12.61
CA TYR A 123 -12.67 -7.39 13.83
C TYR A 123 -12.44 -5.91 13.53
N SER A 124 -13.47 -5.10 13.81
CA SER A 124 -13.40 -3.64 13.83
C SER A 124 -12.79 -3.17 15.16
N GLY A 125 -11.73 -2.37 15.11
CA GLY A 125 -10.94 -1.97 16.30
C GLY A 125 -9.44 -1.87 16.05
N SER A 126 -9.03 -2.12 14.81
CA SER A 126 -7.68 -1.91 14.34
C SER A 126 -7.37 -0.40 14.28
N THR A 127 -6.32 0.06 14.97
CA THR A 127 -5.71 1.38 14.70
C THR A 127 -5.17 1.48 13.27
N LEU A 128 -5.09 0.33 12.57
CA LEU A 128 -4.70 0.23 11.18
C LEU A 128 -5.70 0.94 10.27
N GLY A 129 -5.17 1.75 9.37
CA GLY A 129 -5.88 2.20 8.19
C GLY A 129 -5.41 1.47 6.94
N VAL A 130 -5.61 2.11 5.80
CA VAL A 130 -5.20 1.61 4.49
C VAL A 130 -4.25 2.59 3.82
N ARG A 131 -3.24 2.01 3.17
CA ARG A 131 -2.35 2.69 2.23
C ARG A 131 -2.18 1.78 1.02
N PHE A 132 -2.56 2.28 -0.15
CA PHE A 132 -2.41 1.52 -1.39
C PHE A 132 -1.05 1.75 -2.06
N ALA A 133 -0.56 0.70 -2.72
CA ALA A 133 0.58 0.69 -3.60
C ALA A 133 0.18 0.16 -4.98
N ARG A 134 0.71 0.77 -6.03
CA ARG A 134 0.36 0.43 -7.42
C ARG A 134 1.57 0.49 -8.33
N LYS A 135 1.54 -0.28 -9.41
CA LYS A 135 2.60 -0.22 -10.43
C LYS A 135 2.62 1.16 -11.10
N ILE A 136 3.82 1.69 -11.31
CA ILE A 136 4.00 2.93 -12.09
C ILE A 136 3.79 2.60 -13.56
N LEU A 137 2.86 3.32 -14.20
CA LEU A 137 2.80 3.35 -15.66
C LEU A 137 3.99 4.18 -16.15
N LYS A 138 5.08 3.53 -16.54
CA LYS A 138 6.17 4.22 -17.24
C LYS A 138 5.58 4.84 -18.50
N GLY A 139 5.52 6.17 -18.56
CA GLY A 139 5.22 6.85 -19.81
C GLY A 139 6.18 6.32 -20.86
N SER A 140 5.65 5.87 -22.00
CA SER A 140 6.45 5.67 -23.20
C SER A 140 7.31 6.91 -23.35
N LYS A 141 8.62 6.83 -23.07
CA LYS A 141 9.56 7.92 -23.34
C LYS A 141 9.22 8.38 -24.75
N GLY A 142 8.81 9.64 -24.88
CA GLY A 142 8.50 10.22 -26.17
C GLY A 142 9.62 9.84 -27.13
N LYS A 143 9.27 9.21 -28.25
CA LYS A 143 10.16 9.22 -29.39
C LYS A 143 10.43 10.69 -29.65
N GLY A 144 11.62 11.14 -29.26
CA GLY A 144 12.14 12.42 -29.69
C GLY A 144 12.18 12.37 -31.20
N ASN A 145 11.23 13.03 -31.85
CA ASN A 145 11.41 13.44 -33.23
C ASN A 145 12.51 14.51 -33.20
N LYS A 146 13.74 14.09 -33.51
CA LYS A 146 14.67 14.94 -34.24
C LYS A 146 14.34 14.84 -35.72
#